data_AF-A0A2E5YAU9-F1
#
_entry.id   AF-A0A2E5YAU9-F1
#
_cell.length_a   1.000
_cell.length_b   1.000
_cell.length_c   1.000
_cell.angle_alpha   90.00
_cell.angle_beta   90.00
_cell.angle_gamma   90.00
#
_symmetry.space_group_name_H-M   'P 1'
#
loop_
_entity.id
_entity.type
_entity.pdbx_description
1 polymer ?
#
loop_
_entity_poly.entity_id
_entity_poly.type
_entity_poly.pdbx_seq_one_letter_code
_entity_poly.pdbx_strand_id
1 'polypeptide(L)'
;MSQQLAQIFKLFAPLIKQNYYPNELQDALYARLTAIWQLQSTDNDKQIEAQNYLKKTTDCLGLDDLMAFSKKISDADQFDLCSVCSNTQGFLIEYKLRHQAAVTHHVIAQFALTAHGYHFIKEYSPNIRVIGDAVLHQPGKLFPPNPTITEQKILTQQIRLAKKLLIQTGGAGIAANQCAAIKAPYRFTIVGIFHDSQAHVNAVNERYPEARFPEATIMVNPVIENTSRETQSFRHACLSVPCANRAMVISPLTIEVSYLDALADLNQTTQTFRGIDAVVLWHELMHILEGETYMDVTFKALEVEDLRIFIQRLQQEIMQRPKRATAAIPCLTVPPFHQSIDLDNKAARLNQQALDNLLPNIAWDCLTGLVARAELILNQRLTLPNAHARLFAQAKQISLCKPVNQSVRP
;
A
#
# COMPACT_ATOMS: atom_id res chain seq x y z
N MET A 1 21.24 -19.94 8.35
CA MET A 1 19.85 -20.40 8.55
C MET A 1 19.37 -20.07 9.96
N SER A 2 18.24 -19.37 10.06
CA SER A 2 17.60 -19.04 11.33
C SER A 2 17.17 -20.29 12.12
N GLN A 3 17.15 -20.22 13.46
CA GLN A 3 16.62 -21.31 14.29
C GLN A 3 15.16 -21.64 13.95
N GLN A 4 14.36 -20.63 13.61
CA GLN A 4 12.96 -20.79 13.23
C GLN A 4 12.80 -21.56 11.91
N LEU A 5 13.57 -21.21 10.87
CA LEU A 5 13.55 -21.95 9.60
C LEU A 5 14.04 -23.38 9.79
N ALA A 6 15.08 -23.59 10.59
CA ALA A 6 15.56 -24.92 10.94
C ALA A 6 14.47 -25.79 11.59
N GLN A 7 13.69 -25.20 12.51
CA GLN A 7 12.57 -25.87 13.16
C GLN A 7 11.44 -26.17 12.17
N ILE A 8 11.07 -25.22 11.31
CA ILE A 8 10.07 -25.41 10.25
C ILE A 8 10.49 -26.58 9.35
N PHE A 9 11.73 -26.58 8.85
CA PHE A 9 12.21 -27.62 7.93
C PHE A 9 12.28 -28.98 8.60
N LYS A 10 12.71 -29.04 9.86
CA LYS A 10 12.71 -30.28 10.64
C LYS A 10 11.30 -30.84 10.81
N LEU A 11 10.31 -29.97 11.05
CA LEU A 11 8.92 -30.37 11.26
C LEU A 11 8.23 -30.84 9.97
N PHE A 12 8.46 -30.14 8.85
CA PHE A 12 7.76 -30.40 7.59
C PHE A 12 8.48 -31.36 6.65
N ALA A 13 9.79 -31.61 6.83
CA ALA A 13 10.53 -32.53 5.97
C ALA A 13 9.94 -33.95 5.92
N PRO A 14 9.46 -34.56 7.02
CA PRO A 14 8.80 -35.86 6.96
C PRO A 14 7.43 -35.82 6.26
N LEU A 15 6.72 -34.69 6.32
CA LEU A 15 5.38 -34.53 5.74
C LEU A 15 5.42 -34.48 4.21
N ILE A 16 6.47 -33.90 3.63
CA ILE A 16 6.67 -33.82 2.18
C ILE A 16 6.72 -35.21 1.52
N LYS A 17 7.25 -36.21 2.24
CA LYS A 17 7.33 -37.61 1.77
C LYS A 17 5.96 -38.27 1.62
N GLN A 18 4.97 -37.77 2.37
CA GLN A 18 3.64 -38.33 2.41
C GLN A 18 2.75 -37.64 1.36
N ASN A 19 1.58 -38.20 1.08
CA ASN A 19 0.50 -37.52 0.34
C ASN A 19 -0.10 -36.37 1.17
N TYR A 20 0.76 -35.55 1.77
CA TYR A 20 0.40 -34.40 2.58
C TYR A 20 -0.13 -33.29 1.68
N TYR A 21 -1.31 -32.83 2.05
CA TYR A 21 -2.08 -31.77 1.43
C TYR A 21 -2.47 -30.80 2.56
N PRO A 22 -1.79 -29.66 2.69
CA PRO A 22 -1.99 -28.76 3.80
C PRO A 22 -3.38 -28.13 3.75
N ASN A 23 -4.15 -28.34 4.81
CA ASN A 23 -5.48 -27.75 4.99
C ASN A 23 -5.44 -26.39 5.70
N GLU A 24 -4.27 -26.03 6.24
CA GLU A 24 -4.00 -24.72 6.81
C GLU A 24 -3.05 -23.95 5.90
N LEU A 25 -3.35 -22.67 5.68
CA LEU A 25 -2.63 -21.83 4.73
C LEU A 25 -1.16 -21.64 5.13
N GLN A 26 -0.89 -21.48 6.42
CA GLN A 26 0.47 -21.36 6.96
C GLN A 26 1.27 -22.64 6.74
N ASP A 27 0.66 -23.81 6.96
CA ASP A 27 1.29 -25.10 6.71
C ASP A 27 1.60 -25.29 5.23
N ALA A 28 0.78 -24.74 4.34
CA ALA A 28 1.04 -24.77 2.90
C ALA A 28 2.31 -24.00 2.54
N LEU A 29 2.51 -22.82 3.12
CA LEU A 29 3.76 -22.07 2.95
C LEU A 29 4.95 -22.81 3.56
N TYR A 30 4.83 -23.34 4.76
CA TYR A 30 5.93 -24.04 5.45
C TYR A 30 6.37 -25.31 4.73
N ALA A 31 5.41 -26.13 4.29
CA ALA A 31 5.69 -27.30 3.48
C ALA A 31 6.34 -26.92 2.14
N ARG A 32 5.85 -25.85 1.49
CA ARG A 32 6.45 -25.33 0.26
C ARG A 32 7.90 -24.88 0.47
N LEU A 33 8.17 -24.02 1.46
CA LEU A 33 9.52 -23.53 1.75
C LEU A 33 10.48 -24.68 2.07
N THR A 34 9.98 -25.70 2.81
CA THR A 34 10.76 -26.90 3.12
C THR A 34 11.08 -27.71 1.86
N ALA A 35 10.11 -27.90 0.96
CA ALA A 35 10.34 -28.60 -0.31
C ALA A 35 11.34 -27.84 -1.20
N ILE A 36 11.21 -26.51 -1.30
CA ILE A 36 12.16 -25.68 -2.05
C ILE A 36 13.57 -25.80 -1.45
N TRP A 37 13.71 -25.74 -0.12
CA TRP A 37 14.99 -25.93 0.57
C TRP A 37 15.60 -27.32 0.28
N GLN A 38 14.79 -28.38 0.27
CA GLN A 38 15.24 -29.75 -0.05
C GLN A 38 15.74 -29.93 -1.49
N LEU A 39 15.45 -29.01 -2.42
CA LEU A 39 15.99 -29.08 -3.78
C LEU A 39 17.53 -29.02 -3.83
N GLN A 40 18.17 -28.50 -2.77
CA GLN A 40 19.63 -28.44 -2.62
C GLN A 40 20.24 -29.70 -1.99
N SER A 41 19.40 -30.65 -1.57
CA SER A 41 19.85 -31.87 -0.91
C SER A 41 20.82 -32.65 -1.81
N THR A 42 21.92 -33.13 -1.24
CA THR A 42 22.81 -34.09 -1.91
C THR A 42 22.22 -35.51 -1.98
N ASP A 43 21.17 -35.75 -1.19
CA ASP A 43 20.38 -36.98 -1.17
C ASP A 43 19.29 -36.87 -2.25
N ASN A 44 19.46 -37.69 -3.30
CA ASN A 44 18.63 -37.69 -4.52
C ASN A 44 17.16 -38.02 -4.23
N ASP A 45 16.90 -38.91 -3.26
CA ASP A 45 15.53 -39.30 -2.92
C ASP A 45 14.77 -38.10 -2.34
N LYS A 46 15.41 -37.31 -1.48
CA LYS A 46 14.81 -36.07 -0.95
C LYS A 46 14.56 -35.05 -2.05
N GLN A 47 15.46 -34.95 -3.03
CA GLN A 47 15.29 -34.02 -4.14
C GLN A 47 14.08 -34.42 -5.01
N ILE A 48 13.93 -35.71 -5.30
CA ILE A 48 12.79 -36.26 -6.05
C ILE A 48 11.49 -36.06 -5.27
N GLU A 49 11.46 -36.35 -3.97
CA GLU A 49 10.31 -36.12 -3.09
C GLU A 49 9.88 -34.64 -3.10
N ALA A 50 10.84 -33.72 -2.96
CA ALA A 50 10.59 -32.29 -3.01
C ALA A 50 10.02 -31.83 -4.37
N GLN A 51 10.59 -32.31 -5.48
CA GLN A 51 10.08 -32.01 -6.82
C GLN A 51 8.66 -32.54 -7.02
N ASN A 52 8.38 -33.75 -6.56
CA ASN A 52 7.04 -34.34 -6.65
C ASN A 52 6.03 -33.55 -5.81
N TYR A 53 6.42 -33.13 -4.60
CA TYR A 53 5.60 -32.26 -3.76
C TYR A 53 5.31 -30.91 -4.46
N LEU A 54 6.32 -30.27 -5.03
CA LEU A 54 6.13 -28.98 -5.69
C LEU A 54 5.24 -29.12 -6.93
N LYS A 55 5.39 -30.20 -7.71
CA LYS A 55 4.53 -30.53 -8.88
C LYS A 55 3.07 -30.74 -8.49
N LYS A 56 2.80 -31.37 -7.35
CA LYS A 56 1.41 -31.65 -6.93
C LYS A 56 0.71 -30.46 -6.26
N THR A 57 1.46 -29.47 -5.77
CA THR A 57 0.90 -28.32 -5.02
C THR A 57 1.13 -26.96 -5.67
N THR A 58 1.52 -26.90 -6.95
CA THR A 58 1.86 -25.65 -7.64
C THR A 58 1.39 -25.66 -9.09
N ASP A 59 0.77 -24.56 -9.55
CA ASP A 59 0.30 -24.43 -10.95
C ASP A 59 1.42 -24.09 -11.95
N CYS A 60 2.50 -23.45 -11.50
CA CYS A 60 3.61 -23.05 -12.38
C CYS A 60 4.97 -23.39 -11.79
N LEU A 61 5.77 -24.19 -12.51
CA LEU A 61 7.11 -24.58 -12.09
C LEU A 61 8.18 -24.13 -13.09
N GLY A 62 8.88 -23.04 -12.77
CA GLY A 62 10.22 -22.80 -13.29
C GLY A 62 11.23 -23.44 -12.33
N LEU A 63 11.79 -24.60 -12.68
CA LEU A 63 12.73 -25.30 -11.80
C LEU A 63 13.97 -24.45 -11.48
N ASP A 64 14.46 -23.69 -12.47
CA ASP A 64 15.59 -22.77 -12.31
C ASP A 64 15.27 -21.65 -11.30
N ASP A 65 14.07 -21.08 -11.37
CA ASP A 65 13.61 -20.06 -10.43
C ASP A 65 13.51 -20.61 -9.01
N LEU A 66 13.03 -21.85 -8.86
CA LEU A 66 12.95 -22.52 -7.56
C LEU A 66 14.33 -22.84 -6.98
N MET A 67 15.28 -23.26 -7.82
CA MET A 67 16.67 -23.48 -7.39
C MET A 67 17.32 -22.17 -6.95
N ALA A 68 17.11 -21.08 -7.70
CA ALA A 68 17.59 -19.75 -7.32
C ALA A 68 16.95 -19.25 -6.02
N PHE A 69 15.64 -19.50 -5.82
CA PHE A 69 14.94 -19.12 -4.60
C PHE A 69 15.36 -19.97 -3.41
N SER A 70 15.61 -21.27 -3.63
CA SER A 70 16.11 -22.18 -2.61
C SER A 70 17.38 -21.63 -1.96
N LYS A 71 18.33 -21.12 -2.76
CA LYS A 71 19.58 -20.57 -2.23
C LYS A 71 19.30 -19.41 -1.25
N LYS A 72 18.35 -18.53 -1.59
CA LYS A 72 17.93 -17.44 -0.71
C LYS A 72 17.30 -17.95 0.59
N ILE A 73 16.57 -19.05 0.57
CA ILE A 73 16.01 -19.64 1.79
C ILE A 73 17.14 -20.15 2.72
N SER A 74 18.12 -20.86 2.17
CA SER A 74 19.24 -21.42 2.95
C SER A 74 20.12 -20.34 3.59
N ASP A 75 20.33 -19.25 2.86
CA ASP A 75 21.18 -18.13 3.27
C ASP A 75 20.46 -17.16 4.24
N ALA A 76 19.17 -17.38 4.56
CA ALA A 76 18.40 -16.48 5.43
C ALA A 76 18.74 -16.68 6.92
N ASP A 77 18.98 -15.57 7.62
CA ASP A 77 19.26 -15.52 9.06
C ASP A 77 18.00 -15.32 9.91
N GLN A 78 16.94 -14.76 9.31
CA GLN A 78 15.66 -14.53 9.95
C GLN A 78 14.52 -14.78 8.96
N PHE A 79 13.43 -15.35 9.47
CA PHE A 79 12.18 -15.51 8.75
C PHE A 79 11.08 -14.83 9.55
N ASP A 80 10.38 -13.88 8.92
CA ASP A 80 9.23 -13.23 9.51
C ASP A 80 7.99 -13.55 8.69
N LEU A 81 6.98 -14.11 9.34
CA LEU A 81 5.65 -14.23 8.78
C LEU A 81 4.89 -12.94 9.09
N CYS A 82 4.67 -12.11 8.07
CA CYS A 82 4.25 -10.71 8.25
C CYS A 82 2.72 -10.57 8.33
N SER A 83 2.00 -11.16 7.38
CA SER A 83 0.54 -11.09 7.32
C SER A 83 -0.03 -12.26 6.53
N VAL A 84 -1.31 -12.56 6.78
CA VAL A 84 -2.12 -13.49 6.00
C VAL A 84 -3.35 -12.73 5.55
N CYS A 85 -3.77 -12.88 4.31
CA CYS A 85 -4.96 -12.21 3.83
C CYS A 85 -5.73 -13.07 2.85
N SER A 86 -7.02 -12.78 2.68
CA SER A 86 -7.84 -13.41 1.67
C SER A 86 -8.59 -12.34 0.92
N ASN A 87 -8.60 -12.41 -0.41
CA ASN A 87 -9.32 -11.50 -1.28
C ASN A 87 -10.01 -12.28 -2.42
N THR A 88 -10.61 -11.58 -3.38
CA THR A 88 -11.26 -12.19 -4.55
C THR A 88 -10.30 -13.03 -5.40
N GLN A 89 -8.99 -12.81 -5.27
CA GLN A 89 -7.95 -13.53 -6.01
C GLN A 89 -7.45 -14.77 -5.24
N GLY A 90 -7.91 -15.03 -4.02
CA GLY A 90 -7.53 -16.18 -3.20
C GLY A 90 -6.89 -15.75 -1.89
N PHE A 91 -5.95 -16.56 -1.42
CA PHE A 91 -5.28 -16.37 -0.14
C PHE A 91 -3.85 -15.90 -0.38
N LEU A 92 -3.41 -14.89 0.36
CA LEU A 92 -2.05 -14.36 0.27
C LEU A 92 -1.37 -14.51 1.62
N ILE A 93 -0.09 -14.85 1.58
CA ILE A 93 0.78 -14.81 2.75
C ILE A 93 1.97 -13.92 2.44
N GLU A 94 2.18 -12.92 3.28
CA GLU A 94 3.32 -12.03 3.23
C GLU A 94 4.38 -12.50 4.22
N TYR A 95 5.62 -12.66 3.75
CA TYR A 95 6.75 -13.02 4.60
C TYR A 95 8.04 -12.38 4.14
N LYS A 96 9.02 -12.32 5.06
CA LYS A 96 10.35 -11.77 4.82
C LYS A 96 11.42 -12.79 5.14
N LEU A 97 12.42 -12.88 4.26
CA LEU A 97 13.69 -13.53 4.54
C LEU A 97 14.75 -12.43 4.70
N ARG A 98 15.39 -12.34 5.87
CA ARG A 98 16.46 -11.37 6.11
C ARG A 98 17.82 -12.05 6.12
N HIS A 99 18.79 -11.36 5.55
CA HIS A 99 20.18 -11.79 5.45
C HIS A 99 21.10 -10.82 6.19
N GLN A 100 22.28 -11.29 6.63
CA GLN A 100 23.28 -10.51 7.38
C GLN A 100 23.65 -9.18 6.71
N ALA A 101 23.57 -9.09 5.39
CA ALA A 101 23.86 -7.89 4.60
C ALA A 101 22.71 -6.86 4.54
N ALA A 102 21.75 -6.90 5.46
CA ALA A 102 20.53 -6.09 5.47
C ALA A 102 19.61 -6.25 4.23
N VAL A 103 19.91 -7.22 3.36
CA VAL A 103 19.02 -7.58 2.25
C VAL A 103 17.81 -8.28 2.85
N THR A 104 16.63 -7.70 2.61
CA THR A 104 15.36 -8.30 2.97
C THR A 104 14.65 -8.72 1.69
N HIS A 105 14.44 -10.02 1.51
CA HIS A 105 13.55 -10.52 0.47
C HIS A 105 12.12 -10.51 1.01
N HIS A 106 11.35 -9.51 0.59
CA HIS A 106 9.94 -9.39 0.92
C HIS A 106 9.12 -10.10 -0.17
N VAL A 107 8.30 -11.07 0.25
CA VAL A 107 7.56 -11.96 -0.66
C VAL A 107 6.09 -12.01 -0.24
N ILE A 108 5.21 -11.93 -1.23
CA ILE A 108 3.79 -12.27 -1.14
C ILE A 108 3.60 -13.56 -1.93
N ALA A 109 3.19 -14.63 -1.26
CA ALA A 109 2.83 -15.92 -1.86
C ALA A 109 1.31 -16.04 -1.94
N GLN A 110 0.79 -16.37 -3.13
CA GLN A 110 -0.62 -16.56 -3.39
C GLN A 110 -0.98 -18.05 -3.45
N PHE A 111 -2.10 -18.40 -2.83
CA PHE A 111 -2.66 -19.73 -2.76
C PHE A 111 -4.15 -19.72 -3.13
N ALA A 112 -4.64 -20.82 -3.70
CA ALA A 112 -6.06 -21.11 -3.87
C ALA A 112 -6.45 -22.31 -3.01
N LEU A 113 -7.69 -22.32 -2.51
CA LEU A 113 -8.23 -23.48 -1.81
C LEU A 113 -8.86 -24.44 -2.83
N THR A 114 -8.45 -25.70 -2.80
CA THR A 114 -8.95 -26.78 -3.67
C THR A 114 -9.59 -27.89 -2.83
N ALA A 115 -10.18 -28.90 -3.48
CA ALA A 115 -10.66 -30.11 -2.80
C ALA A 115 -9.56 -30.87 -2.04
N HIS A 116 -8.29 -30.62 -2.38
CA HIS A 116 -7.12 -31.22 -1.76
C HIS A 116 -6.33 -30.18 -0.92
N GLY A 117 -6.99 -29.15 -0.39
CA GLY A 117 -6.32 -28.13 0.43
C GLY A 117 -5.69 -27.00 -0.39
N TYR A 118 -4.73 -26.30 0.20
CA TYR A 118 -4.15 -25.09 -0.38
C TYR A 118 -3.13 -25.39 -1.49
N HIS A 119 -3.34 -24.78 -2.64
CA HIS A 119 -2.51 -24.89 -3.84
C HIS A 119 -1.79 -23.57 -4.11
N PHE A 120 -0.47 -23.61 -4.36
CA PHE A 120 0.30 -22.41 -4.65
C PHE A 120 0.07 -21.95 -6.09
N ILE A 121 -0.22 -20.66 -6.25
CA ILE A 121 -0.44 -20.02 -7.54
C ILE A 121 0.83 -19.32 -8.03
N LYS A 122 1.34 -18.36 -7.24
CA LYS A 122 2.50 -17.53 -7.61
C LYS A 122 3.08 -16.81 -6.40
N GLU A 123 4.30 -16.32 -6.54
CA GLU A 123 4.93 -15.42 -5.57
C GLU A 123 5.44 -14.16 -6.27
N TYR A 124 5.44 -13.04 -5.56
CA TYR A 124 5.97 -11.77 -6.05
C TYR A 124 6.39 -10.88 -4.90
N SER A 125 7.28 -9.93 -5.16
CA SER A 125 7.61 -8.90 -4.17
C SER A 125 6.48 -7.87 -4.07
N PRO A 126 6.23 -7.31 -2.88
CA PRO A 126 5.26 -6.23 -2.73
C PRO A 126 5.67 -5.06 -3.61
N ASN A 127 4.77 -4.69 -4.51
CA ASN A 127 5.02 -3.67 -5.51
C ASN A 127 4.60 -2.28 -5.03
N ILE A 128 3.83 -2.20 -3.95
CA ILE A 128 3.39 -0.96 -3.30
C ILE A 128 4.22 -0.72 -2.03
N ARG A 129 4.72 0.51 -1.86
CA ARG A 129 5.32 0.97 -0.61
C ARG A 129 4.27 1.12 0.46
N VAL A 130 4.61 0.68 1.67
CA VAL A 130 3.75 0.82 2.84
C VAL A 130 4.17 2.07 3.62
N ILE A 131 3.21 2.67 4.32
CA ILE A 131 3.45 3.77 5.26
C ILE A 131 4.62 3.43 6.19
N GLY A 132 5.57 4.36 6.26
CA GLY A 132 6.84 4.18 6.97
C GLY A 132 8.04 4.12 6.03
N ASP A 133 7.84 3.74 4.75
CA ASP A 133 8.87 3.87 3.72
C ASP A 133 9.18 5.36 3.46
N ALA A 134 10.44 5.74 3.57
CA ALA A 134 10.88 7.13 3.44
C ALA A 134 10.55 7.75 2.08
N VAL A 135 10.55 6.96 0.99
CA VAL A 135 10.26 7.48 -0.36
C VAL A 135 8.79 7.87 -0.49
N LEU A 136 7.88 7.18 0.22
CA LEU A 136 6.46 7.54 0.25
C LEU A 136 6.25 8.90 0.93
N HIS A 137 7.16 9.28 1.82
CA HIS A 137 7.13 10.50 2.62
C HIS A 137 7.98 11.64 2.04
N GLN A 138 8.22 11.59 0.73
CA GLN A 138 8.97 12.58 -0.02
C GLN A 138 8.21 12.98 -1.29
N PRO A 139 8.25 14.28 -1.66
CA PRO A 139 7.80 14.73 -2.97
C PRO A 139 8.53 14.03 -4.12
N GLY A 140 7.84 13.84 -5.24
CA GLY A 140 8.47 13.38 -6.47
C GLY A 140 9.46 14.39 -7.05
N LYS A 141 10.52 13.89 -7.68
CA LYS A 141 11.51 14.70 -8.41
C LYS A 141 10.84 15.31 -9.64
N LEU A 142 11.00 16.61 -9.88
CA LEU A 142 10.51 17.21 -11.12
C LEU A 142 11.14 16.54 -12.35
N PHE A 143 10.30 16.24 -13.33
CA PHE A 143 10.77 15.87 -14.66
C PHE A 143 11.29 17.15 -15.37
N PRO A 144 12.51 17.15 -15.93
CA PRO A 144 13.09 18.37 -16.47
C PRO A 144 12.36 18.84 -17.74
N PRO A 145 12.27 20.16 -17.99
CA PRO A 145 11.59 20.71 -19.16
C PRO A 145 12.28 20.36 -20.49
N ASN A 146 13.60 20.15 -20.45
CA ASN A 146 14.41 19.72 -21.60
C ASN A 146 15.06 18.36 -21.26
N PRO A 147 14.29 17.26 -21.27
CA PRO A 147 14.78 15.96 -20.82
C PRO A 147 15.72 15.34 -21.84
N THR A 148 16.81 14.75 -21.35
CA THR A 148 17.67 13.87 -22.14
C THR A 148 16.91 12.61 -22.56
N ILE A 149 17.38 11.92 -23.61
CA ILE A 149 16.82 10.63 -24.05
C ILE A 149 16.79 9.61 -22.89
N THR A 150 17.82 9.63 -22.04
CA THR A 150 17.89 8.77 -20.86
C THR A 150 16.78 9.10 -19.86
N GLU A 151 16.52 10.37 -19.58
CA GLU A 151 15.46 10.79 -18.66
C GLU A 151 14.07 10.45 -19.20
N GLN A 152 13.84 10.64 -20.50
CA GLN A 152 12.61 10.20 -21.17
C GLN A 152 12.39 8.70 -21.01
N LYS A 153 13.42 7.88 -21.28
CA LYS A 153 13.35 6.42 -21.09
C LYS A 153 13.04 6.04 -19.64
N ILE A 154 13.66 6.72 -18.68
CA ILE A 154 13.39 6.49 -17.25
C ILE A 154 11.93 6.83 -16.92
N LEU A 155 11.42 7.99 -17.35
CA LEU A 155 10.03 8.38 -17.13
C LEU A 155 9.06 7.36 -17.74
N THR A 156 9.26 6.97 -19.00
CA THR A 156 8.43 5.96 -19.67
C THR A 156 8.46 4.62 -18.93
N GLN A 157 9.63 4.20 -18.45
CA GLN A 157 9.75 2.98 -17.64
C GLN A 157 8.99 3.10 -16.32
N GLN A 158 9.09 4.23 -15.62
CA GLN A 158 8.40 4.50 -14.37
C GLN A 158 6.88 4.50 -14.56
N ILE A 159 6.37 5.19 -15.58
CA ILE A 159 4.95 5.21 -15.95
C ILE A 159 4.45 3.79 -16.25
N ARG A 160 5.22 3.01 -17.02
CA ARG A 160 4.86 1.61 -17.33
C ARG A 160 4.75 0.75 -16.07
N LEU A 161 5.67 0.92 -15.11
CA LEU A 161 5.65 0.21 -13.83
C LEU A 161 4.42 0.61 -13.01
N ALA A 162 4.13 1.91 -12.92
CA ALA A 162 2.96 2.43 -12.20
C ALA A 162 1.63 1.99 -12.84
N LYS A 163 1.50 2.07 -14.17
CA LYS A 163 0.34 1.56 -14.93
C LYS A 163 0.12 0.08 -14.67
N LYS A 164 1.17 -0.75 -14.79
CA LYS A 164 1.08 -2.19 -14.49
C LYS A 164 0.55 -2.44 -13.08
N LEU A 165 1.05 -1.68 -12.11
CA LEU A 165 0.68 -1.84 -10.71
C LEU A 165 -0.76 -1.37 -10.42
N LEU A 166 -1.19 -0.25 -11.01
CA LEU A 166 -2.57 0.24 -10.90
C LEU A 166 -3.56 -0.82 -11.38
N ILE A 167 -3.30 -1.40 -12.55
CA ILE A 167 -4.12 -2.47 -13.14
C ILE A 167 -4.14 -3.69 -12.22
N GLN A 168 -2.96 -4.15 -11.77
CA GLN A 168 -2.84 -5.34 -10.91
C GLN A 168 -3.58 -5.20 -9.57
N THR A 169 -3.69 -3.99 -9.04
CA THR A 169 -4.29 -3.72 -7.73
C THR A 169 -5.75 -3.28 -7.81
N GLY A 170 -6.32 -3.16 -9.01
CA GLY A 170 -7.66 -2.62 -9.22
C GLY A 170 -7.84 -1.22 -8.64
N GLY A 171 -6.76 -0.42 -8.60
CA GLY A 171 -6.82 0.96 -8.12
C GLY A 171 -7.44 1.90 -9.16
N ALA A 172 -7.95 3.04 -8.69
CA ALA A 172 -8.42 4.14 -9.53
C ALA A 172 -7.47 5.36 -9.54
N GLY A 173 -6.37 5.26 -8.79
CA GLY A 173 -5.30 6.25 -8.73
C GLY A 173 -4.01 5.60 -8.23
N ILE A 174 -2.87 6.10 -8.71
CA ILE A 174 -1.54 5.76 -8.17
C ILE A 174 -0.54 6.90 -8.38
N ALA A 175 0.19 7.26 -7.34
CA ALA A 175 1.34 8.14 -7.39
C ALA A 175 2.66 7.36 -7.57
N ALA A 176 3.61 7.94 -8.29
CA ALA A 176 4.90 7.28 -8.58
C ALA A 176 5.66 6.84 -7.33
N ASN A 177 5.60 7.63 -6.25
CA ASN A 177 6.27 7.31 -4.99
C ASN A 177 5.62 6.16 -4.22
N GLN A 178 4.41 5.72 -4.57
CA GLN A 178 3.82 4.48 -4.03
C GLN A 178 4.45 3.22 -4.65
N CYS A 179 5.10 3.31 -5.82
CA CYS A 179 5.63 2.14 -6.52
C CYS A 179 7.01 1.73 -5.99
N ALA A 180 7.10 0.61 -5.27
CA ALA A 180 8.35 0.14 -4.65
C ALA A 180 9.49 -0.10 -5.67
N ALA A 181 9.16 -0.48 -6.91
CA ALA A 181 10.12 -0.65 -7.99
C ALA A 181 10.76 0.66 -8.47
N ILE A 182 10.17 1.82 -8.15
CA ILE A 182 10.64 3.14 -8.56
C ILE A 182 11.42 3.78 -7.41
N LYS A 183 12.75 3.63 -7.41
CA LYS A 183 13.61 4.13 -6.31
C LYS A 183 13.68 5.66 -6.22
N ALA A 184 13.70 6.34 -7.37
CA ALA A 184 13.77 7.80 -7.47
C ALA A 184 12.59 8.28 -8.34
N PRO A 185 11.40 8.47 -7.75
CA PRO A 185 10.20 8.76 -8.50
C PRO A 185 10.25 10.15 -9.13
N TYR A 186 9.98 10.22 -10.43
CA TYR A 186 9.55 11.49 -11.02
C TYR A 186 8.19 11.87 -10.45
N ARG A 187 7.91 13.17 -10.44
CA ARG A 187 6.64 13.75 -9.99
C ARG A 187 5.57 13.47 -11.04
N PHE A 188 4.95 12.30 -10.96
CA PHE A 188 3.77 12.01 -11.75
C PHE A 188 2.76 11.18 -10.96
N THR A 189 1.51 11.26 -11.40
CA THR A 189 0.40 10.44 -10.94
C THR A 189 -0.42 9.93 -12.12
N ILE A 190 -1.09 8.80 -11.92
CA ILE A 190 -2.11 8.27 -12.82
C ILE A 190 -3.44 8.29 -12.08
N VAL A 191 -4.47 8.89 -12.67
CA VAL A 191 -5.82 8.95 -12.09
C VAL A 191 -6.84 8.50 -13.13
N GLY A 192 -7.78 7.63 -12.74
CA GLY A 192 -8.78 7.04 -13.63
C GLY A 192 -8.51 5.56 -13.95
N ILE A 193 -9.25 5.04 -14.93
CA ILE A 193 -9.17 3.63 -15.37
C ILE A 193 -8.75 3.57 -16.84
N PHE A 194 -7.89 2.62 -17.15
CA PHE A 194 -7.57 2.27 -18.53
C PHE A 194 -8.69 1.40 -19.12
N HIS A 195 -9.68 1.99 -19.79
CA HIS A 195 -10.83 1.24 -20.33
C HIS A 195 -10.44 0.28 -21.48
N ASP A 196 -9.28 0.50 -22.10
CA ASP A 196 -8.66 -0.43 -23.05
C ASP A 196 -8.18 -1.74 -22.39
N SER A 197 -8.11 -1.79 -21.06
CA SER A 197 -7.71 -2.96 -20.28
C SER A 197 -8.91 -3.59 -19.57
N GLN A 198 -9.48 -4.65 -20.15
CA GLN A 198 -10.57 -5.41 -19.50
C GLN A 198 -10.18 -5.93 -18.12
N ALA A 199 -8.91 -6.29 -17.92
CA ALA A 199 -8.39 -6.70 -16.62
C ALA A 199 -8.47 -5.57 -15.59
N HIS A 200 -8.18 -4.33 -15.97
CA HIS A 200 -8.29 -3.18 -15.08
C HIS A 200 -9.75 -2.89 -14.74
N VAL A 201 -10.62 -2.87 -15.75
CA VAL A 201 -12.07 -2.65 -15.57
C VAL A 201 -12.67 -3.67 -14.60
N ASN A 202 -12.37 -4.96 -14.79
CA ASN A 202 -12.87 -6.02 -13.90
C ASN A 202 -12.35 -5.85 -12.47
N ALA A 203 -11.05 -5.62 -12.29
CA ALA A 203 -10.44 -5.47 -10.98
C ALA A 203 -10.98 -4.24 -10.21
N VAL A 204 -11.26 -3.14 -10.92
CA VAL A 204 -11.87 -1.95 -10.31
C VAL A 204 -13.33 -2.21 -9.93
N ASN A 205 -14.13 -2.85 -10.80
CA ASN A 205 -15.52 -3.17 -10.50
C ASN A 205 -15.67 -4.12 -9.31
N GLU A 206 -14.74 -5.06 -9.13
CA GLU A 206 -14.69 -5.92 -7.93
C GLU A 206 -14.43 -5.11 -6.65
N ARG A 207 -13.54 -4.11 -6.74
CA ARG A 207 -13.09 -3.34 -5.58
C ARG A 207 -14.03 -2.20 -5.21
N TYR A 208 -14.62 -1.56 -6.21
CA TYR A 208 -15.55 -0.45 -6.08
C TYR A 208 -16.82 -0.77 -6.90
N PRO A 209 -17.65 -1.72 -6.43
CA PRO A 209 -18.92 -1.99 -7.09
C PRO A 209 -19.71 -0.69 -7.22
N GLU A 210 -20.28 -0.45 -8.39
CA GLU A 210 -21.10 0.74 -8.73
C GLU A 210 -20.34 2.07 -8.93
N ALA A 211 -19.04 2.14 -8.67
CA ALA A 211 -18.25 3.34 -8.96
C ALA A 211 -17.96 3.46 -10.46
N ARG A 212 -18.13 4.67 -11.02
CA ARG A 212 -17.72 5.01 -12.38
C ARG A 212 -16.56 5.97 -12.32
N PHE A 213 -15.47 5.64 -13.01
CA PHE A 213 -14.27 6.46 -13.06
C PHE A 213 -14.00 6.89 -14.51
N PRO A 214 -13.38 8.06 -14.72
CA PRO A 214 -13.02 8.53 -16.06
C PRO A 214 -11.88 7.71 -16.68
N GLU A 215 -11.64 7.93 -17.98
CA GLU A 215 -10.44 7.42 -18.66
C GLU A 215 -9.18 7.90 -17.93
N ALA A 216 -8.20 7.01 -17.84
CA ALA A 216 -6.97 7.28 -17.12
C ALA A 216 -6.18 8.44 -17.73
N THR A 217 -5.80 9.39 -16.88
CA THR A 217 -4.94 10.53 -17.20
C THR A 217 -3.59 10.35 -16.51
N ILE A 218 -2.49 10.65 -17.21
CA ILE A 218 -1.13 10.56 -16.67
C ILE A 218 -0.54 11.96 -16.56
N MET A 219 -0.53 12.49 -15.35
CA MET A 219 -0.12 13.87 -15.08
C MET A 219 1.34 13.91 -14.64
N VAL A 220 2.22 14.45 -15.48
CA VAL A 220 3.63 14.68 -15.16
C VAL A 220 3.81 16.14 -14.72
N ASN A 221 4.56 16.33 -13.64
CA ASN A 221 4.75 17.61 -12.95
C ASN A 221 3.44 18.36 -12.66
N PRO A 222 2.41 17.74 -12.06
CA PRO A 222 1.19 18.45 -11.74
C PRO A 222 1.43 19.62 -10.78
N VAL A 223 0.67 20.70 -10.98
CA VAL A 223 0.63 21.90 -10.15
C VAL A 223 -0.83 22.23 -9.87
N ILE A 224 -1.18 22.41 -8.60
CA ILE A 224 -2.53 22.87 -8.21
C ILE A 224 -2.57 24.39 -8.43
N GLU A 225 -3.35 24.82 -9.42
CA GLU A 225 -3.53 26.23 -9.76
C GLU A 225 -4.57 26.87 -8.81
N ASN A 226 -5.64 26.13 -8.52
CA ASN A 226 -6.72 26.62 -7.68
C ASN A 226 -7.46 25.51 -6.95
N THR A 227 -8.08 25.85 -5.82
CA THR A 227 -8.96 24.95 -5.05
C THR A 227 -10.21 25.69 -4.60
N SER A 228 -11.37 25.03 -4.57
CA SER A 228 -12.58 25.66 -4.05
C SER A 228 -12.51 25.89 -2.54
N ARG A 229 -13.20 26.95 -2.08
CA ARG A 229 -13.52 27.13 -0.65
C ARG A 229 -14.50 26.09 -0.14
N GLU A 230 -15.40 25.63 -1.02
CA GLU A 230 -16.31 24.53 -0.72
C GLU A 230 -15.50 23.24 -0.56
N THR A 231 -15.83 22.46 0.46
CA THR A 231 -15.15 21.21 0.80
C THR A 231 -16.14 20.06 0.83
N GLN A 232 -15.62 18.86 0.69
CA GLN A 232 -16.35 17.61 0.78
C GLN A 232 -15.62 16.67 1.73
N SER A 233 -16.35 15.71 2.30
CA SER A 233 -15.79 14.66 3.15
C SER A 233 -15.96 13.31 2.48
N PHE A 234 -14.88 12.54 2.40
CA PHE A 234 -14.91 11.19 1.83
C PHE A 234 -14.15 10.20 2.71
N ARG A 235 -14.51 8.92 2.63
CA ARG A 235 -13.79 7.84 3.34
C ARG A 235 -12.61 7.39 2.50
N HIS A 236 -11.41 7.87 2.84
CA HIS A 236 -10.21 7.50 2.11
C HIS A 236 -9.69 6.13 2.51
N ALA A 237 -9.09 5.47 1.52
CA ALA A 237 -8.28 4.28 1.62
C ALA A 237 -7.02 4.50 0.78
N CYS A 238 -5.95 3.79 1.08
CA CYS A 238 -4.73 3.86 0.28
C CYS A 238 -4.09 2.47 0.17
N LEU A 239 -3.56 2.15 -1.01
CA LEU A 239 -2.78 0.93 -1.20
C LEU A 239 -1.55 0.90 -0.28
N SER A 240 -0.99 2.06 0.06
CA SER A 240 0.15 2.20 0.97
C SER A 240 -0.19 2.12 2.46
N VAL A 241 -1.46 1.99 2.83
CA VAL A 241 -1.89 1.73 4.21
C VAL A 241 -2.72 0.46 4.19
N PRO A 242 -2.09 -0.72 4.02
CA PRO A 242 -2.77 -1.99 3.73
C PRO A 242 -3.40 -2.57 5.00
N CYS A 243 -4.45 -1.91 5.47
CA CYS A 243 -5.28 -2.39 6.57
C CYS A 243 -6.75 -2.06 6.29
N ALA A 244 -7.63 -2.64 7.09
CA ALA A 244 -9.06 -2.37 7.00
C ALA A 244 -9.43 -0.92 7.39
N ASN A 245 -8.45 -0.09 7.78
CA ASN A 245 -8.70 1.29 8.18
C ASN A 245 -9.21 2.15 7.03
N ARG A 246 -10.17 3.00 7.36
CA ARG A 246 -10.61 4.14 6.59
C ARG A 246 -10.62 5.34 7.51
N ALA A 247 -10.27 6.50 6.96
CA ALA A 247 -10.44 7.76 7.66
C ALA A 247 -11.33 8.68 6.84
N MET A 248 -12.20 9.41 7.52
CA MET A 248 -12.92 10.52 6.89
C MET A 248 -11.93 11.67 6.68
N VAL A 249 -11.74 12.09 5.43
CA VAL A 249 -10.84 13.18 5.07
C VAL A 249 -11.64 14.30 4.42
N ILE A 250 -11.33 15.53 4.79
CA ILE A 250 -11.89 16.74 4.18
C ILE A 250 -10.98 17.16 3.04
N SER A 251 -11.53 17.29 1.83
CA SER A 251 -10.83 17.75 0.64
C SER A 251 -11.60 18.88 -0.05
N PRO A 252 -10.97 19.65 -0.95
CA PRO A 252 -11.69 20.60 -1.80
C PRO A 252 -12.76 19.90 -2.65
N LEU A 253 -13.88 20.58 -2.89
CA LEU A 253 -14.91 20.10 -3.82
C LEU A 253 -14.43 20.15 -5.27
N THR A 254 -13.69 21.19 -5.65
CA THR A 254 -13.06 21.34 -6.95
C THR A 254 -11.58 21.66 -6.83
N ILE A 255 -10.79 21.13 -7.76
CA ILE A 255 -9.38 21.45 -7.92
C ILE A 255 -9.08 21.71 -9.40
N GLU A 256 -8.32 22.76 -9.67
CA GLU A 256 -7.78 23.06 -10.99
C GLU A 256 -6.29 22.73 -10.99
N VAL A 257 -5.86 21.94 -11.97
CA VAL A 257 -4.50 21.39 -12.02
C VAL A 257 -3.94 21.59 -13.40
N SER A 258 -2.74 22.16 -13.48
CA SER A 258 -1.92 22.18 -14.69
C SER A 258 -0.88 21.05 -14.65
N TYR A 259 -0.60 20.42 -15.78
CA TYR A 259 0.35 19.31 -15.88
C TYR A 259 0.81 19.09 -17.33
N LEU A 260 1.86 18.29 -17.49
CA LEU A 260 2.28 17.74 -18.78
C LEU A 260 1.60 16.38 -18.97
N ASP A 261 0.82 16.23 -20.03
CA ASP A 261 0.06 15.00 -20.29
C ASP A 261 0.93 13.96 -21.02
N ALA A 262 1.28 12.86 -20.35
CA ALA A 262 2.12 11.83 -20.95
C ALA A 262 1.43 11.03 -22.06
N LEU A 263 0.10 11.12 -22.20
CA LEU A 263 -0.66 10.52 -23.31
C LEU A 263 -0.78 11.44 -24.52
N ALA A 264 -0.49 12.73 -24.35
CA ALA A 264 -0.53 13.75 -25.40
C ALA A 264 0.86 14.37 -25.61
N ASP A 265 1.89 13.54 -25.75
CA ASP A 265 3.28 13.94 -26.04
C ASP A 265 3.86 14.99 -25.07
N LEU A 266 3.46 14.93 -23.78
CA LEU A 266 3.84 15.88 -22.72
C LEU A 266 3.40 17.32 -22.98
N ASN A 267 2.32 17.53 -23.75
CA ASN A 267 1.72 18.84 -23.91
C ASN A 267 1.16 19.36 -22.58
N GLN A 268 1.33 20.66 -22.35
CA GLN A 268 0.79 21.32 -21.17
C GLN A 268 -0.74 21.39 -21.27
N THR A 269 -1.40 20.91 -20.22
CA THR A 269 -2.86 20.89 -20.08
C THR A 269 -3.25 21.47 -18.74
N THR A 270 -4.35 22.20 -18.68
CA THR A 270 -4.99 22.64 -17.44
C THR A 270 -6.42 22.11 -17.42
N GLN A 271 -6.80 21.44 -16.33
CA GLN A 271 -8.13 20.84 -16.18
C GLN A 271 -8.68 21.06 -14.77
N THR A 272 -9.99 21.29 -14.70
CA THR A 272 -10.74 21.34 -13.44
C THR A 272 -11.43 20.02 -13.17
N PHE A 273 -11.26 19.50 -11.95
CA PHE A 273 -11.90 18.29 -11.44
C PHE A 273 -12.89 18.67 -10.34
N ARG A 274 -13.98 17.91 -10.20
CA ARG A 274 -15.04 18.17 -9.21
C ARG A 274 -15.56 16.87 -8.57
N GLY A 275 -16.04 16.96 -7.33
CA GLY A 275 -16.68 15.82 -6.65
C GLY A 275 -15.69 14.68 -6.43
N ILE A 276 -16.09 13.44 -6.72
CA ILE A 276 -15.25 12.27 -6.48
C ILE A 276 -13.94 12.28 -7.28
N ASP A 277 -13.93 12.82 -8.50
CA ASP A 277 -12.70 12.92 -9.30
C ASP A 277 -11.69 13.88 -8.65
N ALA A 278 -12.19 14.97 -8.06
CA ALA A 278 -11.35 15.87 -7.27
C ALA A 278 -10.83 15.19 -5.99
N VAL A 279 -11.60 14.30 -5.36
CA VAL A 279 -11.15 13.52 -4.19
C VAL A 279 -10.00 12.59 -4.57
N VAL A 280 -10.16 11.80 -5.63
CA VAL A 280 -9.14 10.84 -6.09
C VAL A 280 -7.89 11.59 -6.52
N LEU A 281 -8.03 12.63 -7.35
CA LEU A 281 -6.88 13.41 -7.80
C LEU A 281 -6.18 14.11 -6.62
N TRP A 282 -6.93 14.74 -5.70
CA TRP A 282 -6.34 15.36 -4.52
C TRP A 282 -5.56 14.34 -3.68
N HIS A 283 -6.08 13.12 -3.50
CA HIS A 283 -5.37 12.05 -2.79
C HIS A 283 -4.02 11.73 -3.42
N GLU A 284 -3.98 11.54 -4.74
CA GLU A 284 -2.72 11.23 -5.43
C GLU A 284 -1.76 12.42 -5.50
N LEU A 285 -2.29 13.65 -5.55
CA LEU A 285 -1.48 14.86 -5.49
C LEU A 285 -0.82 15.02 -4.11
N MET A 286 -1.51 14.72 -3.01
CA MET A 286 -0.88 14.75 -1.68
C MET A 286 0.28 13.76 -1.60
N HIS A 287 0.13 12.57 -2.19
CA HIS A 287 1.25 11.63 -2.30
C HIS A 287 2.44 12.26 -3.03
N ILE A 288 2.26 12.75 -4.25
CA ILE A 288 3.41 13.09 -5.11
C ILE A 288 3.96 14.51 -4.91
N LEU A 289 3.14 15.46 -4.43
CA LEU A 289 3.53 16.85 -4.21
C LEU A 289 4.12 17.05 -2.82
N GLU A 290 3.48 16.47 -1.80
CA GLU A 290 3.84 16.70 -0.39
C GLU A 290 4.57 15.50 0.22
N GLY A 291 4.48 14.31 -0.38
CA GLY A 291 4.92 13.09 0.27
C GLY A 291 3.99 12.72 1.43
N GLU A 292 2.68 12.90 1.26
CA GLU A 292 1.70 12.70 2.34
C GLU A 292 0.67 11.64 1.96
N THR A 293 0.42 10.73 2.88
CA THR A 293 -0.68 9.79 2.80
C THR A 293 -1.96 10.42 3.38
N TYR A 294 -3.12 9.81 3.11
CA TYR A 294 -4.37 10.27 3.75
C TYR A 294 -4.31 10.21 5.30
N MET A 295 -3.50 9.33 5.87
CA MET A 295 -3.31 9.26 7.32
C MET A 295 -2.55 10.48 7.84
N ASP A 296 -1.56 11.00 7.08
CA ASP A 296 -0.84 12.22 7.46
C ASP A 296 -1.79 13.43 7.52
N VAL A 297 -2.63 13.58 6.49
CA VAL A 297 -3.67 14.62 6.49
C VAL A 297 -4.60 14.44 7.69
N THR A 298 -5.01 13.20 7.97
CA THR A 298 -5.93 12.91 9.07
C THR A 298 -5.29 13.21 10.43
N PHE A 299 -4.03 12.83 10.65
CA PHE A 299 -3.29 13.12 11.90
C PHE A 299 -3.10 14.62 12.13
N LYS A 300 -2.91 15.39 11.06
CA LYS A 300 -2.87 16.86 11.15
C LYS A 300 -4.22 17.47 11.53
N ALA A 301 -5.32 16.83 11.14
CA ALA A 301 -6.68 17.29 11.43
C ALA A 301 -7.21 16.84 12.80
N LEU A 302 -6.72 15.72 13.34
CA LEU A 302 -7.11 15.22 14.67
C LEU A 302 -6.77 16.22 15.78
N GLU A 303 -7.51 16.19 16.89
CA GLU A 303 -7.07 16.87 18.12
C GLU A 303 -5.75 16.28 18.61
N VAL A 304 -4.96 17.11 19.30
CA VAL A 304 -3.68 16.66 19.88
C VAL A 304 -3.89 15.48 20.83
N GLU A 305 -4.96 15.50 21.62
CA GLU A 305 -5.25 14.43 22.57
C GLU A 305 -5.69 13.13 21.87
N ASP A 306 -6.55 13.22 20.87
CA ASP A 306 -6.94 12.07 20.05
C ASP A 306 -5.73 11.46 19.33
N LEU A 307 -4.81 12.29 18.81
CA LEU A 307 -3.58 11.82 18.18
C LEU A 307 -2.66 11.11 19.19
N ARG A 308 -2.57 11.60 20.43
CA ARG A 308 -1.81 10.92 21.51
C ARG A 308 -2.40 9.57 21.86
N ILE A 309 -3.74 9.49 22.00
CA ILE A 309 -4.43 8.24 22.26
C ILE A 309 -4.19 7.25 21.12
N PHE A 310 -4.27 7.71 19.86
CA PHE A 310 -3.98 6.90 18.69
C PHE A 310 -2.56 6.30 18.75
N ILE A 311 -1.54 7.13 19.00
CA ILE A 311 -0.14 6.68 19.15
C ILE A 311 -0.01 5.65 20.29
N GLN A 312 -0.57 5.97 21.46
CA GLN A 312 -0.50 5.10 22.63
C GLN A 312 -1.09 3.71 22.35
N ARG A 313 -2.23 3.65 21.65
CA ARG A 313 -2.89 2.39 21.29
C ARG A 313 -2.07 1.57 20.30
N LEU A 314 -1.49 2.19 19.28
CA LEU A 314 -0.59 1.51 18.35
C LEU A 314 0.67 0.96 19.07
N GLN A 315 1.29 1.76 19.92
CA GLN A 315 2.46 1.35 20.71
C GLN A 315 2.13 0.19 21.67
N GLN A 316 0.97 0.24 22.31
CA GLN A 316 0.49 -0.86 23.15
C GLN A 316 0.33 -2.16 22.36
N GLU A 317 -0.24 -2.10 21.15
CA GLU A 317 -0.35 -3.27 20.28
C GLU A 317 1.03 -3.81 19.87
N ILE A 318 1.98 -2.93 19.49
CA ILE A 318 3.37 -3.33 19.19
C ILE A 318 4.00 -4.08 20.38
N MET A 319 3.83 -3.58 21.60
CA MET A 319 4.39 -4.20 22.81
C MET A 319 3.72 -5.52 23.19
N GLN A 320 2.43 -5.69 22.87
CA GLN A 320 1.66 -6.89 23.22
C GLN A 320 1.87 -8.04 22.23
N ARG A 321 2.09 -7.75 20.94
CA ARG A 321 2.24 -8.76 19.88
C ARG A 321 3.29 -9.84 20.19
N PRO A 322 4.54 -9.52 20.60
CA PRO A 322 5.53 -10.56 20.92
C PRO A 322 5.13 -11.45 22.11
N LYS A 323 4.30 -10.95 23.02
CA LYS A 323 3.82 -11.68 24.21
C LYS A 323 2.68 -12.65 23.88
N ARG A 324 1.93 -12.38 22.81
CA ARG A 324 0.93 -13.30 22.24
C ARG A 324 1.68 -14.33 21.39
N ALA A 325 2.41 -15.23 22.05
CA ALA A 325 3.19 -16.29 21.41
C ALA A 325 2.37 -16.93 20.27
N THR A 326 2.83 -16.79 19.02
CA THR A 326 2.25 -17.44 17.81
C THR A 326 0.77 -17.20 17.50
N ALA A 327 0.02 -16.43 18.28
CA ALA A 327 -1.43 -16.36 18.17
C ALA A 327 -1.87 -15.12 17.39
N ALA A 328 -2.38 -15.38 16.19
CA ALA A 328 -2.92 -14.45 15.18
C ALA A 328 -1.85 -13.69 14.39
N ILE A 329 -1.35 -14.33 13.33
CA ILE A 329 -0.86 -13.58 12.16
C ILE A 329 -2.02 -12.68 11.72
N PRO A 330 -1.82 -11.36 11.52
CA PRO A 330 -2.89 -10.46 11.14
C PRO A 330 -3.62 -11.00 9.91
N CYS A 331 -4.92 -11.27 10.04
CA CYS A 331 -5.76 -11.67 8.93
C CYS A 331 -6.37 -10.42 8.29
N LEU A 332 -5.78 -9.96 7.18
CA LEU A 332 -6.32 -8.84 6.41
C LEU A 332 -7.48 -9.35 5.55
N THR A 333 -8.63 -9.65 6.15
CA THR A 333 -9.84 -9.89 5.36
C THR A 333 -10.30 -8.59 4.72
N VAL A 334 -10.69 -8.64 3.44
CA VAL A 334 -11.47 -7.56 2.81
C VAL A 334 -12.92 -7.68 3.31
N PRO A 335 -13.62 -6.55 3.45
CA PRO A 335 -14.54 -6.15 4.55
C PRO A 335 -14.73 -7.04 5.80
N PRO A 336 -15.16 -6.45 6.94
CA PRO A 336 -15.61 -5.07 7.10
C PRO A 336 -14.45 -4.08 7.22
N PHE A 337 -14.58 -2.94 6.53
CA PHE A 337 -13.66 -1.82 6.74
C PHE A 337 -14.00 -1.13 8.07
N HIS A 338 -12.97 -0.77 8.83
CA HIS A 338 -13.13 -0.02 10.08
C HIS A 338 -12.84 1.45 9.84
N GLN A 339 -13.70 2.32 10.35
CA GLN A 339 -13.48 3.76 10.30
C GLN A 339 -12.88 4.21 11.64
N SER A 340 -11.55 4.25 11.75
CA SER A 340 -10.90 4.67 13.01
C SER A 340 -11.01 6.17 13.27
N ILE A 341 -11.24 6.98 12.24
CA ILE A 341 -11.34 8.44 12.38
C ILE A 341 -12.59 8.94 11.66
N ASP A 342 -13.43 9.67 12.40
CA ASP A 342 -14.71 10.22 11.94
C ASP A 342 -14.74 11.74 12.03
N LEU A 343 -15.75 12.35 11.43
CA LEU A 343 -16.03 13.78 11.58
C LEU A 343 -17.20 13.97 12.54
N ASP A 344 -16.91 14.42 13.76
CA ASP A 344 -17.92 14.91 14.69
C ASP A 344 -17.99 16.44 14.58
N ASN A 345 -19.14 16.97 14.18
CA ASN A 345 -19.33 18.41 13.98
C ASN A 345 -18.27 19.06 13.07
N LYS A 346 -17.86 18.37 12.00
CA LYS A 346 -16.77 18.74 11.06
C LYS A 346 -15.36 18.75 11.68
N ALA A 347 -15.20 18.32 12.92
CA ALA A 347 -13.89 18.12 13.53
C ALA A 347 -13.52 16.63 13.47
N ALA A 348 -12.28 16.34 13.09
CA ALA A 348 -11.81 14.96 13.10
C ALA A 348 -11.71 14.45 14.55
N ARG A 349 -12.28 13.27 14.80
CA ARG A 349 -12.28 12.60 16.10
C ARG A 349 -11.88 11.15 15.98
N LEU A 350 -11.13 10.68 16.97
CA LEU A 350 -10.74 9.28 17.06
C LEU A 350 -11.92 8.41 17.52
N ASN A 351 -12.31 7.44 16.70
CA ASN A 351 -13.16 6.34 17.12
C ASN A 351 -12.28 5.23 17.74
N GLN A 352 -12.09 5.29 19.07
CA GLN A 352 -11.23 4.36 19.79
C GLN A 352 -11.67 2.91 19.66
N GLN A 353 -12.98 2.63 19.67
CA GLN A 353 -13.50 1.28 19.52
C GLN A 353 -13.21 0.71 18.13
N ALA A 354 -13.37 1.51 17.09
CA ALA A 354 -13.02 1.10 15.73
C ALA A 354 -11.51 0.88 15.57
N LEU A 355 -10.68 1.72 16.22
CA LEU A 355 -9.24 1.50 16.28
C LEU A 355 -8.90 0.19 16.99
N ASP A 356 -9.44 -0.06 18.19
CA ASP A 356 -9.17 -1.27 18.98
C ASP A 356 -9.52 -2.55 18.20
N ASN A 357 -10.61 -2.54 17.41
CA ASN A 357 -10.99 -3.66 16.55
C ASN A 357 -10.05 -3.85 15.34
N LEU A 358 -9.47 -2.75 14.86
CA LEU A 358 -8.57 -2.75 13.71
C LEU A 358 -7.15 -3.23 14.09
N LEU A 359 -6.65 -2.84 15.26
CA LEU A 359 -5.25 -3.01 15.67
C LEU A 359 -4.70 -4.44 15.52
N PRO A 360 -5.41 -5.52 15.92
CA PRO A 360 -4.90 -6.88 15.76
C PRO A 360 -4.66 -7.27 14.30
N ASN A 361 -5.33 -6.60 13.36
CA ASN A 361 -5.33 -6.94 11.94
C ASN A 361 -4.38 -6.05 11.11
N ILE A 362 -3.68 -5.09 11.70
CA ILE A 362 -2.71 -4.25 10.96
C ILE A 362 -1.39 -5.01 10.79
N ALA A 363 -0.86 -5.12 9.56
CA ALA A 363 0.48 -5.69 9.35
C ALA A 363 1.57 -4.92 10.12
N TRP A 364 2.63 -5.62 10.57
CA TRP A 364 3.67 -5.04 11.43
C TRP A 364 4.31 -3.77 10.84
N ASP A 365 4.69 -3.81 9.56
CA ASP A 365 5.28 -2.65 8.88
C ASP A 365 4.33 -1.45 8.87
N CYS A 366 3.05 -1.68 8.56
CA CYS A 366 2.04 -0.63 8.55
C CYS A 366 1.85 -0.06 9.96
N LEU A 367 1.84 -0.90 11.00
CA LEU A 367 1.70 -0.48 12.40
C LEU A 367 2.87 0.42 12.82
N THR A 368 4.10 -0.02 12.57
CA THR A 368 5.31 0.77 12.90
C THR A 368 5.38 2.08 12.11
N GLY A 369 5.01 2.05 10.82
CA GLY A 369 4.94 3.25 9.99
C GLY A 369 3.88 4.24 10.43
N LEU A 370 2.71 3.78 10.86
CA LEU A 370 1.65 4.63 11.43
C LEU A 370 2.13 5.31 12.71
N VAL A 371 2.78 4.59 13.62
CA VAL A 371 3.36 5.17 14.86
C VAL A 371 4.36 6.26 14.52
N ALA A 372 5.36 5.93 13.71
CA ALA A 372 6.44 6.86 13.37
C ALA A 372 5.90 8.16 12.74
N ARG A 373 4.89 8.05 11.88
CA ARG A 373 4.25 9.21 11.24
C ARG A 373 3.39 10.02 12.20
N ALA A 374 2.57 9.36 13.02
CA ALA A 374 1.76 10.04 14.01
C ALA A 374 2.63 10.80 15.04
N GLU A 375 3.72 10.18 15.52
CA GLU A 375 4.69 10.82 16.42
C GLU A 375 5.38 12.02 15.78
N LEU A 376 5.84 11.89 14.53
CA LEU A 376 6.45 13.00 13.80
C LEU A 376 5.51 14.20 13.72
N ILE A 377 4.25 13.98 13.34
CA ILE A 377 3.23 15.04 13.22
C ILE A 377 2.89 15.63 14.59
N LEU A 378 2.75 14.80 15.62
CA LEU A 378 2.54 15.28 16.99
C LEU A 378 3.69 16.19 17.43
N ASN A 379 4.94 15.78 17.21
CA ASN A 379 6.13 16.55 17.56
C ASN A 379 6.19 17.89 16.80
N GLN A 380 5.88 17.89 15.51
CA GLN A 380 5.79 19.13 14.71
C GLN A 380 4.73 20.09 15.28
N ARG A 381 3.57 19.57 15.70
CA ARG A 381 2.49 20.39 16.28
C ARG A 381 2.84 20.95 17.66
N LEU A 382 3.58 20.20 18.47
CA LEU A 382 4.01 20.64 19.81
C LEU A 382 5.18 21.63 19.75
N THR A 383 6.09 21.48 18.81
CA THR A 383 7.28 22.35 18.66
C THR A 383 6.99 23.64 17.89
N LEU A 384 5.97 23.65 17.03
CA LEU A 384 5.54 24.84 16.29
C LEU A 384 4.06 25.17 16.55
N PRO A 385 3.67 25.53 17.79
CA PRO A 385 2.26 25.81 18.12
C PRO A 385 1.63 26.87 17.21
N ASN A 386 2.45 27.81 16.73
CA ASN A 386 2.03 28.96 15.93
C ASN A 386 2.10 28.76 14.40
N ALA A 387 2.68 27.66 13.89
CA ALA A 387 2.77 27.40 12.44
C ALA A 387 1.52 26.67 11.91
N HIS A 388 0.99 25.70 12.66
CA HIS A 388 -0.26 25.02 12.30
C HIS A 388 -1.50 25.93 12.42
N ALA A 389 -1.48 26.87 13.37
CA ALA A 389 -2.47 27.94 13.43
C ALA A 389 -2.49 28.76 12.13
N ARG A 390 -1.37 28.89 11.39
CA ARG A 390 -1.32 29.59 10.08
C ARG A 390 -1.81 28.75 8.92
N LEU A 391 -1.60 27.44 8.89
CA LEU A 391 -2.16 26.56 7.84
C LEU A 391 -3.69 26.46 7.95
N PHE A 392 -4.23 26.33 9.16
CA PHE A 392 -5.67 26.40 9.40
C PHE A 392 -6.22 27.83 9.35
N ALA A 393 -5.43 28.86 9.71
CA ALA A 393 -5.83 30.26 9.51
C ALA A 393 -5.74 30.71 8.06
N GLN A 394 -4.94 30.09 7.18
CA GLN A 394 -5.05 30.32 5.73
C GLN A 394 -6.33 29.68 5.20
N ALA A 395 -6.70 28.48 5.66
CA ALA A 395 -8.01 27.90 5.37
C ALA A 395 -9.19 28.73 5.94
N LYS A 396 -9.02 29.40 7.09
CA LYS A 396 -10.03 30.30 7.70
C LYS A 396 -9.99 31.77 7.24
N GLN A 397 -8.85 32.35 6.82
CA GLN A 397 -8.76 33.74 6.33
C GLN A 397 -9.24 33.85 4.88
N ILE A 398 -9.17 32.77 4.11
CA ILE A 398 -9.92 32.64 2.85
C ILE A 398 -11.45 32.72 3.11
N SER A 399 -11.92 32.51 4.35
CA SER A 399 -13.33 32.64 4.74
C SER A 399 -13.80 34.07 5.10
N LEU A 400 -12.94 35.10 5.14
CA LEU A 400 -13.34 36.44 5.64
C LEU A 400 -12.92 37.65 4.80
N CYS A 401 -12.45 37.48 3.56
CA CYS A 401 -12.32 38.61 2.64
C CYS A 401 -13.70 38.98 2.06
N LYS A 402 -14.13 40.20 2.39
CA LYS A 402 -15.44 40.85 2.13
C LYS A 402 -15.96 40.72 0.68
N PRO A 403 -17.29 40.77 0.48
CA PRO A 403 -17.88 40.74 -0.85
C PRO A 403 -17.46 41.99 -1.65
N VAL A 404 -16.97 41.76 -2.86
CA VAL A 404 -16.86 42.81 -3.88
C VAL A 404 -18.29 43.14 -4.32
N ASN A 405 -18.77 44.32 -3.92
CA ASN A 405 -19.95 44.93 -4.50
C ASN A 405 -19.71 45.14 -5.99
N GLN A 406 -20.30 44.31 -6.84
CA GLN A 406 -20.52 44.67 -8.23
C GLN A 406 -21.89 45.34 -8.33
N SER A 407 -21.84 46.68 -8.32
CA SER A 407 -22.95 47.52 -8.73
C SER A 407 -23.25 47.28 -10.21
N VAL A 408 -24.48 46.86 -10.46
CA VAL A 408 -25.16 46.84 -11.74
C VAL A 408 -25.21 48.24 -12.34
N ARG A 409 -25.01 48.34 -13.67
CA ARG A 409 -25.82 49.07 -14.68
C ARG A 409 -24.95 49.78 -15.74
N PRO A 410 -25.52 50.08 -16.92
CA PRO A 410 -26.48 49.34 -17.74
C PRO A 410 -25.82 48.69 -18.96
#